data_AF-A0A662TFB1-F1
#
_entry.id   AF-A0A662TFB1-F1
#
_cell.length_a   1.000
_cell.length_b   1.000
_cell.length_c   1.000
_cell.angle_alpha   90.00
_cell.angle_beta   90.00
_cell.angle_gamma   90.00
#
_symmetry.space_group_name_H-M   'P 1'
#
loop_
_entity.id
_entity.type
_entity.pdbx_description
1 polymer ?
#
loop_
_entity_poly.entity_id
_entity_poly.type
_entity_poly.pdbx_seq_one_letter_code
_entity_poly.pdbx_strand_id
1 'polypeptide(L)'
;MSREVSEKLSEEHQSLVVYGLLLKLREQEKNIVKQMSELEERKEFYSEEEYRELMDKLSQQIENVKSDIERAKKVKKNLKIELLLEELDEYLTALNEVRKLFDTGVISERAFNLINDACKSKIDTVSSEINSEKSIYERLLTVLKSRRELIQSELALLEARASLDMIVNPKKSDETFNRAQLLRKQLLETDLIILAVEDLLKRASEVRPSTKPTERKVAPPPPPKEKRETKLGGFEF
;
A
#
# COMPACT_ATOMS: atom_id res chain seq x y z
N MET A 1 -26.13 -1.10 -15.12
CA MET A 1 -24.68 -1.38 -15.08
C MET A 1 -24.44 -2.70 -15.79
N SER A 2 -23.37 -2.84 -16.58
CA SER A 2 -23.04 -4.11 -17.25
C SER A 2 -22.51 -5.14 -16.25
N ARG A 3 -22.74 -6.42 -16.51
CA ARG A 3 -22.34 -7.56 -15.65
C ARG A 3 -20.84 -7.54 -15.32
N GLU A 4 -20.00 -7.22 -16.30
CA GLU A 4 -18.54 -7.13 -16.15
C GLU A 4 -18.09 -6.06 -15.13
N VAL A 5 -18.78 -4.92 -15.05
CA VAL A 5 -18.46 -3.87 -14.08
C VAL A 5 -18.80 -4.33 -12.67
N SER A 6 -19.90 -5.08 -12.50
CA SER A 6 -20.28 -5.64 -11.20
C SER A 6 -19.30 -6.71 -10.73
N GLU A 7 -18.80 -7.56 -11.62
CA GLU A 7 -17.82 -8.60 -11.31
C GLU A 7 -16.48 -7.96 -10.92
N LYS A 8 -15.99 -6.98 -11.69
CA LYS A 8 -14.76 -6.24 -11.35
C LYS A 8 -14.82 -5.52 -10.01
N LEU A 9 -15.92 -4.81 -9.72
CA LEU A 9 -16.11 -4.14 -8.44
C LEU A 9 -16.15 -5.12 -7.27
N SER A 10 -16.70 -6.32 -7.47
CA SER A 10 -16.69 -7.39 -6.46
C SER A 10 -15.26 -7.93 -6.22
N GLU A 11 -14.46 -8.07 -7.26
CA GLU A 11 -13.07 -8.54 -7.15
C GLU A 11 -12.16 -7.52 -6.42
N GLU A 12 -12.29 -6.23 -6.74
CA GLU A 12 -11.55 -5.17 -6.04
C GLU A 12 -11.95 -5.08 -4.57
N HIS A 13 -13.26 -5.16 -4.28
CA HIS A 13 -13.76 -5.19 -2.91
C HIS A 13 -13.17 -6.38 -2.12
N GLN A 14 -13.23 -7.59 -2.68
CA GLN A 14 -12.64 -8.78 -2.04
C GLN A 14 -11.13 -8.64 -1.87
N SER A 15 -10.43 -8.08 -2.87
CA SER A 15 -9.00 -7.82 -2.78
C SER A 15 -8.64 -6.87 -1.64
N LEU A 16 -9.43 -5.81 -1.42
CA LEU A 16 -9.23 -4.88 -0.30
C LEU A 16 -9.52 -5.54 1.05
N VAL A 17 -10.59 -6.33 1.17
CA VAL A 17 -10.93 -7.07 2.40
C VAL A 17 -9.79 -8.03 2.77
N VAL A 18 -9.30 -8.80 1.80
CA VAL A 18 -8.21 -9.76 2.01
C VAL A 18 -6.90 -9.04 2.32
N TYR A 19 -6.62 -7.90 1.67
CA TYR A 19 -5.44 -7.11 1.99
C TYR A 19 -5.49 -6.56 3.42
N GLY A 20 -6.65 -6.04 3.85
CA GLY A 20 -6.86 -5.60 5.23
C GLY A 20 -6.69 -6.72 6.24
N LEU A 21 -7.20 -7.91 5.93
CA LEU A 21 -7.01 -9.10 6.76
C LEU A 21 -5.53 -9.46 6.89
N LEU A 22 -4.77 -9.44 5.79
CA LEU A 22 -3.33 -9.69 5.81
C LEU A 22 -2.58 -8.70 6.69
N LEU A 23 -2.92 -7.41 6.64
CA LEU A 23 -2.31 -6.39 7.49
C LEU A 23 -2.59 -6.67 8.97
N LYS A 24 -3.83 -7.01 9.31
CA LYS A 24 -4.22 -7.35 10.68
C LYS A 24 -3.53 -8.61 11.20
N LEU A 25 -3.41 -9.65 10.37
CA LEU A 25 -2.69 -10.88 10.71
C LEU A 25 -1.20 -10.62 10.94
N ARG A 26 -0.56 -9.80 10.10
CA ARG A 26 0.85 -9.39 10.29
C ARG A 26 1.06 -8.61 11.58
N GLU A 27 0.12 -7.76 11.95
CA GLU A 27 0.17 -7.04 13.22
C GLU A 27 -0.01 -7.98 14.42
N GLN A 28 -0.89 -8.97 14.30
CA GLN A 28 -1.02 -10.04 15.31
C GLN A 28 0.27 -10.85 15.45
N GLU A 29 0.90 -11.25 14.33
CA GLU A 29 2.19 -11.94 14.35
C GLU A 29 3.25 -11.15 15.12
N LYS A 30 3.40 -9.86 14.82
CA LYS A 30 4.35 -8.97 15.52
C LYS A 30 4.06 -8.89 17.02
N ASN A 31 2.79 -8.76 17.40
CA ASN A 31 2.40 -8.68 18.80
C ASN A 31 2.69 -9.99 19.55
N ILE A 32 2.46 -11.15 18.94
CA ILE A 32 2.80 -12.45 19.53
C ILE A 32 4.32 -12.59 19.68
N VAL A 33 5.10 -12.24 18.64
CA VAL A 33 6.58 -12.25 18.73
C VAL A 33 7.07 -11.36 19.87
N LYS A 34 6.49 -10.16 20.00
CA LYS A 34 6.83 -9.26 21.11
C LYS A 34 6.50 -9.87 22.47
N GLN A 35 5.33 -10.49 22.61
CA GLN A 35 4.94 -11.20 23.84
C GLN A 35 5.90 -12.36 24.17
N MET A 36 6.39 -13.09 23.16
CA MET A 36 7.40 -14.13 23.36
C MET A 36 8.71 -13.55 23.88
N SER A 37 9.21 -12.46 23.28
CA SER A 37 10.42 -11.78 23.78
C SER A 37 10.24 -11.23 25.19
N GLU A 38 9.09 -10.61 25.49
CA GLU A 38 8.78 -10.11 26.84
C GLU A 38 8.68 -11.24 27.87
N LEU A 39 8.21 -12.44 27.46
CA LEU A 39 8.18 -13.63 28.30
C LEU A 39 9.59 -14.21 28.52
N GLU A 40 10.43 -14.24 27.49
CA GLU A 40 11.84 -14.65 27.59
C GLU A 40 12.65 -13.74 28.53
N GLU A 41 12.46 -12.42 28.44
CA GLU A 41 13.10 -11.43 29.32
C GLU A 41 12.69 -11.62 30.79
N ARG A 42 11.48 -12.13 31.04
CA ARG A 42 10.91 -12.31 32.38
C ARG A 42 10.89 -13.76 32.84
N LYS A 43 11.61 -14.67 32.16
CA LYS A 43 11.60 -16.11 32.48
C LYS A 43 11.88 -16.41 33.96
N GLU A 44 12.68 -15.58 34.63
CA GLU A 44 13.07 -15.75 36.04
C GLU A 44 11.92 -15.53 37.03
N PHE A 45 10.83 -14.89 36.60
CA PHE A 45 9.64 -14.64 37.42
C PHE A 45 8.61 -15.78 37.35
N TYR A 46 8.83 -16.78 36.49
CA TYR A 46 7.93 -17.91 36.30
C TYR A 46 8.61 -19.20 36.77
N SER A 47 7.80 -20.15 37.23
CA SER A 47 8.29 -21.53 37.32
C SER A 47 8.62 -22.06 35.92
N GLU A 48 9.50 -23.07 35.85
CA GLU A 48 9.89 -23.68 34.57
C GLU A 48 8.67 -24.25 33.81
N GLU A 49 7.71 -24.83 34.54
CA GLU A 49 6.46 -25.37 33.99
C GLU A 49 5.54 -24.26 33.46
N GLU A 50 5.33 -23.17 34.22
CA GLU A 50 4.52 -22.04 33.77
C GLU A 50 5.12 -21.33 32.55
N TYR A 51 6.44 -21.12 32.56
CA TYR A 51 7.16 -20.52 31.44
C TYR A 51 6.97 -21.37 30.16
N ARG A 52 7.14 -22.69 30.28
CA ARG A 52 6.99 -23.61 29.16
C ARG A 52 5.57 -23.60 28.61
N GLU A 53 4.55 -23.70 29.46
CA GLU A 53 3.16 -23.65 29.01
C GLU A 53 2.80 -22.35 28.29
N LEU A 54 3.27 -21.21 28.80
CA LEU A 54 3.04 -19.91 28.17
C LEU A 54 3.76 -19.79 26.83
N MET A 55 5.01 -20.24 26.75
CA MET A 55 5.77 -20.28 25.49
C MET A 55 5.13 -21.22 24.47
N ASP A 56 4.64 -22.39 24.89
CA ASP A 56 3.96 -23.33 23.99
C ASP A 56 2.65 -22.74 23.44
N LYS A 57 1.86 -22.05 24.29
CA LYS A 57 0.65 -21.34 23.85
C LYS A 57 0.95 -20.25 22.83
N LEU A 58 1.97 -19.41 23.07
CA LEU A 58 2.37 -18.36 22.13
C LEU A 58 2.94 -18.96 20.83
N SER A 59 3.71 -20.04 20.93
CA SER A 59 4.26 -20.78 19.78
C SER A 59 3.14 -21.36 18.91
N GLN A 60 2.11 -21.94 19.51
CA GLN A 60 0.95 -22.45 18.76
C GLN A 60 0.16 -21.30 18.09
N GLN A 61 0.00 -20.17 18.79
CA GLN A 61 -0.68 -19.01 18.23
C GLN A 61 0.08 -18.45 17.01
N ILE A 62 1.40 -18.34 17.07
CA ILE A 62 2.17 -17.83 15.93
C ILE A 62 2.14 -18.79 14.73
N GLU A 63 2.14 -20.10 14.95
CA GLU A 63 1.94 -21.08 13.87
C GLU A 63 0.57 -20.93 13.20
N ASN A 64 -0.48 -20.74 13.99
CA ASN A 64 -1.83 -20.52 13.47
C ASN A 64 -1.90 -19.24 12.63
N VAL A 65 -1.35 -18.13 13.14
CA VAL A 65 -1.32 -16.85 12.41
C VAL A 65 -0.50 -16.96 11.13
N LYS A 66 0.65 -17.65 11.15
CA LYS A 66 1.45 -17.89 9.94
C LYS A 66 0.69 -18.69 8.88
N SER A 67 -0.03 -19.73 9.29
CA SER A 67 -0.92 -20.50 8.41
C SER A 67 -2.01 -19.61 7.79
N ASP A 68 -2.62 -18.73 8.57
CA ASP A 68 -3.62 -17.76 8.09
C ASP A 68 -3.04 -16.76 7.09
N ILE A 69 -1.84 -16.26 7.35
CA ILE A 69 -1.10 -15.38 6.44
C ILE A 69 -0.85 -16.10 5.10
N GLU A 70 -0.38 -17.35 5.12
CA GLU A 70 -0.14 -18.12 3.90
C GLU A 70 -1.43 -18.39 3.12
N ARG A 71 -2.54 -18.66 3.80
CA ARG A 71 -3.85 -18.80 3.14
C ARG A 71 -4.30 -17.50 2.48
N ALA A 72 -4.18 -16.37 3.18
CA ALA A 72 -4.60 -15.08 2.66
C ALA A 72 -3.70 -14.56 1.52
N LYS A 73 -2.40 -14.91 1.51
CA LYS A 73 -1.48 -14.60 0.39
C LYS A 73 -1.83 -15.30 -0.92
N LYS A 74 -2.45 -16.49 -0.87
CA LYS A 74 -2.85 -17.24 -2.08
C LYS A 74 -3.98 -16.56 -2.85
N VAL A 75 -4.69 -15.63 -2.23
CA VAL A 75 -5.71 -14.83 -2.92
C VAL A 75 -5.01 -13.76 -3.74
N LYS A 76 -5.23 -13.80 -5.05
CA LYS A 76 -4.64 -12.84 -5.98
C LYS A 76 -5.17 -11.44 -5.66
N LYS A 77 -4.26 -10.51 -5.37
CA LYS A 77 -4.57 -9.10 -5.19
C LYS A 77 -4.54 -8.42 -6.55
N ASN A 78 -5.70 -7.99 -7.04
CA ASN A 78 -5.78 -7.21 -8.28
C ASN A 78 -5.99 -5.72 -7.94
N LEU A 79 -5.21 -5.19 -7.00
CA LEU A 79 -5.29 -3.79 -6.62
C LEU A 79 -4.36 -2.98 -7.51
N LYS A 80 -4.93 -2.12 -8.36
CA LYS A 80 -4.15 -1.33 -9.34
C LYS A 80 -3.03 -0.52 -8.68
N ILE A 81 -3.30 0.14 -7.55
CA ILE A 81 -2.28 0.92 -6.84
C ILE A 81 -1.14 0.05 -6.29
N GLU A 82 -1.41 -1.20 -5.91
CA GLU A 82 -0.39 -2.15 -5.46
C GLU A 82 0.52 -2.56 -6.63
N LEU A 83 -0.09 -2.89 -7.78
CA LEU A 83 0.65 -3.25 -9.00
C LEU A 83 1.55 -2.11 -9.48
N LEU A 84 1.06 -0.86 -9.42
CA LEU A 84 1.86 0.31 -9.76
C LEU A 84 3.01 0.54 -8.76
N LEU A 85 2.80 0.27 -7.48
CA LEU A 85 3.87 0.35 -6.47
C LEU A 85 4.94 -0.73 -6.68
N GLU A 86 4.55 -1.96 -7.05
CA GLU A 86 5.47 -3.03 -7.42
C GLU A 86 6.27 -2.67 -8.69
N GLU A 87 5.59 -2.20 -9.74
CA GLU A 87 6.24 -1.75 -10.98
C GLU A 87 7.25 -0.62 -10.72
N LEU A 88 6.91 0.34 -9.85
CA LEU A 88 7.81 1.41 -9.47
C LEU A 88 9.07 0.88 -8.76
N ASP A 89 8.91 -0.08 -7.84
CA ASP A 89 10.03 -0.69 -7.11
C ASP A 89 10.97 -1.47 -8.03
N GLU A 90 10.43 -2.18 -9.02
CA GLU A 90 11.21 -2.85 -10.06
C GLU A 90 12.07 -1.87 -10.86
N TYR A 91 11.51 -0.74 -11.32
CA TYR A 91 12.28 0.28 -12.03
C TYR A 91 13.33 0.96 -11.16
N LEU A 92 13.04 1.21 -9.88
CA LEU A 92 14.01 1.77 -8.93
C LEU A 92 15.16 0.79 -8.66
N THR A 93 14.85 -0.49 -8.53
CA THR A 93 15.85 -1.56 -8.38
C THR A 93 16.73 -1.68 -9.62
N ALA A 94 16.11 -1.70 -10.81
CA ALA A 94 16.84 -1.72 -12.09
C ALA A 94 17.77 -0.51 -12.26
N LEU A 95 17.32 0.70 -11.88
CA LEU A 95 18.19 1.89 -11.88
C LEU A 95 19.40 1.74 -10.95
N ASN A 96 19.20 1.19 -9.75
CA ASN A 96 20.28 0.96 -8.81
C ASN A 96 21.29 -0.06 -9.33
N GLU A 97 20.83 -1.11 -10.01
CA GLU A 97 21.70 -2.11 -10.65
C GLU A 97 22.49 -1.51 -11.82
N VAL A 98 21.82 -0.77 -12.70
CA VAL A 98 22.45 -0.07 -13.83
C VAL A 98 23.53 0.90 -13.34
N ARG A 99 23.26 1.60 -12.22
CA ARG A 99 24.26 2.46 -11.58
C ARG A 99 25.47 1.68 -11.08
N LYS A 100 25.28 0.53 -10.43
CA LYS A 100 26.39 -0.35 -10.01
C LYS A 100 27.22 -0.83 -11.21
N LEU A 101 26.58 -1.19 -12.31
CA LEU A 101 27.27 -1.62 -13.54
C LEU A 101 28.09 -0.47 -14.16
N PHE A 102 27.60 0.76 -14.07
CA PHE A 102 28.36 1.93 -14.50
C PHE A 102 29.55 2.21 -13.57
N ASP A 103 29.33 2.20 -12.26
CA ASP A 103 30.37 2.44 -11.25
C ASP A 103 31.50 1.39 -11.32
N THR A 104 31.18 0.16 -11.74
CA THR A 104 32.15 -0.93 -11.97
C THR A 104 32.78 -0.93 -13.37
N GLY A 105 32.40 0.02 -14.23
CA GLY A 105 32.94 0.18 -15.58
C GLY A 105 32.46 -0.85 -16.60
N VAL A 106 31.45 -1.67 -16.26
CA VAL A 106 30.87 -2.69 -17.15
C VAL A 106 30.13 -2.05 -18.32
N ILE A 107 29.47 -0.91 -18.08
CA ILE A 107 28.74 -0.18 -19.12
C ILE A 107 29.35 1.21 -19.35
N SER A 108 29.34 1.64 -20.61
CA SER A 108 29.78 2.99 -20.99
C SER A 108 28.84 4.08 -20.44
N GLU A 109 29.37 5.29 -20.25
CA GLU A 109 28.58 6.46 -19.85
C GLU A 109 27.40 6.73 -20.79
N ARG A 110 27.59 6.53 -22.10
CA ARG A 110 26.52 6.69 -23.09
C ARG A 110 25.39 5.67 -22.88
N ALA A 111 25.75 4.41 -22.60
CA ALA A 111 24.76 3.36 -22.33
C ALA A 111 24.04 3.61 -21.00
N PHE A 112 24.78 4.02 -19.95
CA PHE A 112 24.20 4.41 -18.68
C PHE A 112 23.19 5.54 -18.84
N ASN A 113 23.53 6.63 -19.54
CA ASN A 113 22.63 7.76 -19.72
C ASN A 113 21.36 7.39 -20.48
N LEU A 114 21.47 6.58 -21.55
CA LEU A 114 20.30 6.10 -22.30
C LEU A 114 19.34 5.28 -21.44
N ILE A 115 19.87 4.34 -20.65
CA ILE A 115 19.06 3.49 -19.77
C ILE A 115 18.45 4.32 -18.63
N ASN A 116 19.25 5.20 -18.02
CA ASN A 116 18.81 6.07 -16.94
C ASN A 116 17.67 7.00 -17.39
N ASP A 117 17.77 7.59 -18.58
CA ASP A 117 16.72 8.46 -19.14
C ASP A 117 15.43 7.68 -19.44
N ALA A 118 15.55 6.47 -20.00
CA ALA A 118 14.40 5.60 -20.26
C ALA A 118 13.70 5.16 -18.96
N CYS A 119 14.46 4.72 -17.96
CA CYS A 119 13.93 4.33 -16.65
C CYS A 119 13.30 5.51 -15.91
N LYS A 120 13.92 6.70 -15.94
CA LYS A 120 13.33 7.92 -15.36
C LYS A 120 11.99 8.27 -15.99
N SER A 121 11.90 8.21 -17.32
CA SER A 121 10.63 8.47 -18.03
C SER A 121 9.52 7.49 -17.62
N LYS A 122 9.87 6.20 -17.40
CA LYS A 122 8.93 5.20 -16.90
C LYS A 122 8.52 5.46 -15.44
N ILE A 123 9.48 5.75 -14.58
CA ILE A 123 9.23 6.13 -13.18
C ILE A 123 8.31 7.35 -13.09
N ASP A 124 8.53 8.37 -13.92
CA ASP A 124 7.68 9.57 -13.95
C ASP A 124 6.24 9.22 -14.38
N THR A 125 6.08 8.32 -15.34
CA THR A 125 4.76 7.84 -15.80
C THR A 125 4.04 7.07 -14.70
N VAL A 126 4.70 6.06 -14.12
CA VAL A 126 4.15 5.22 -13.04
C VAL A 126 3.84 6.08 -11.81
N SER A 127 4.72 7.01 -11.45
CA SER A 127 4.50 7.95 -10.32
C SER A 127 3.28 8.85 -10.55
N SER A 128 3.05 9.30 -11.79
CA SER A 128 1.85 10.07 -12.14
C SER A 128 0.58 9.22 -11.98
N GLU A 129 0.61 7.97 -12.43
CA GLU A 129 -0.51 7.03 -12.27
C GLU A 129 -0.79 6.72 -10.79
N ILE A 130 0.25 6.50 -9.98
CA ILE A 130 0.12 6.32 -8.52
C ILE A 130 -0.56 7.52 -7.88
N ASN A 131 -0.19 8.75 -8.27
CA ASN A 131 -0.81 9.96 -7.74
C ASN A 131 -2.29 10.09 -8.15
N SER A 132 -2.64 9.66 -9.36
CA SER A 132 -4.03 9.62 -9.82
C SER A 132 -4.85 8.61 -9.00
N GLU A 133 -4.33 7.40 -8.82
CA GLU A 133 -4.97 6.36 -8.00
C GLU A 133 -5.08 6.78 -6.54
N LYS A 134 -4.03 7.41 -5.98
CA LYS A 134 -4.04 7.95 -4.62
C LYS A 134 -5.27 8.83 -4.36
N SER A 135 -5.61 9.73 -5.28
CA SER A 135 -6.80 10.60 -5.15
C SER A 135 -8.12 9.82 -5.14
N ILE A 136 -8.19 8.68 -5.83
CA ILE A 136 -9.37 7.79 -5.81
C ILE A 136 -9.46 7.13 -4.42
N TYR A 137 -8.36 6.61 -3.91
CA TYR A 137 -8.29 5.95 -2.60
C TYR A 137 -8.55 6.92 -1.44
N GLU A 138 -8.11 8.18 -1.52
CA GLU A 138 -8.42 9.23 -0.53
C GLU A 138 -9.93 9.52 -0.46
N ARG A 139 -10.58 9.61 -1.63
CA ARG A 139 -12.05 9.77 -1.70
C ARG A 139 -12.76 8.53 -1.16
N LEU A 140 -12.30 7.34 -1.53
CA LEU A 140 -12.82 6.08 -1.00
C LEU A 140 -12.70 6.02 0.53
N LEU A 141 -11.56 6.41 1.09
CA LEU A 141 -11.34 6.42 2.54
C LEU A 141 -12.36 7.32 3.26
N THR A 142 -12.63 8.50 2.69
CA THR A 142 -13.62 9.44 3.25
C THR A 142 -15.01 8.79 3.28
N VAL A 143 -15.43 8.19 2.17
CA VAL A 143 -16.73 7.49 2.07
C VAL A 143 -16.81 6.32 3.05
N LEU A 144 -15.74 5.53 3.18
CA LEU A 144 -15.70 4.39 4.09
C LEU A 144 -15.77 4.82 5.55
N LYS A 145 -15.10 5.91 5.95
CA LYS A 145 -15.18 6.46 7.31
C LYS A 145 -16.61 6.90 7.64
N SER A 146 -17.28 7.62 6.74
CA SER A 146 -18.69 7.97 6.93
C SER A 146 -19.60 6.74 6.97
N ARG A 147 -19.37 5.75 6.11
CA ARG A 147 -20.13 4.48 6.13
C ARG A 147 -19.95 3.72 7.44
N ARG A 148 -18.73 3.68 7.98
CA ARG A 148 -18.42 3.06 9.27
C ARG A 148 -19.22 3.71 10.39
N GLU A 149 -19.24 5.03 10.46
CA GLU A 149 -20.01 5.79 11.48
C GLU A 149 -21.51 5.53 11.38
N LEU A 150 -22.05 5.46 10.16
CA LEU A 150 -23.45 5.11 9.92
C LEU A 150 -23.79 3.70 10.41
N ILE A 151 -22.96 2.70 10.08
CA ILE A 151 -23.16 1.31 10.54
C ILE A 151 -23.09 1.23 12.07
N GLN A 152 -22.13 1.91 12.69
CA GLN A 152 -22.01 1.97 14.16
C GLN A 152 -23.24 2.60 14.82
N SER A 153 -23.74 3.70 14.25
CA SER A 153 -24.95 4.36 14.73
C SER A 153 -26.18 3.46 14.61
N GLU A 154 -26.33 2.76 13.48
CA GLU A 154 -27.43 1.81 13.27
C GLU A 154 -27.33 0.61 14.22
N LEU A 155 -26.13 0.08 14.48
CA LEU A 155 -25.91 -0.99 15.45
C LEU A 155 -26.34 -0.57 16.86
N ALA A 156 -25.93 0.62 17.31
CA ALA A 156 -26.32 1.13 18.62
C ALA A 156 -27.85 1.26 18.76
N LEU A 157 -28.53 1.72 17.70
CA LEU A 157 -29.99 1.79 17.67
C LEU A 157 -30.65 0.40 17.72
N LEU A 158 -30.10 -0.60 17.01
CA LEU A 158 -30.62 -1.96 17.04
C LEU A 158 -30.39 -2.64 18.39
N GLU A 159 -29.27 -2.38 19.06
CA GLU A 159 -28.99 -2.93 20.40
C GLU A 159 -29.93 -2.32 21.46
N ALA A 160 -30.19 -1.02 21.39
CA ALA A 160 -31.20 -0.36 22.21
C ALA A 160 -32.61 -0.91 21.93
N ARG A 161 -32.94 -1.14 20.65
CA ARG A 161 -34.22 -1.71 20.23
C ARG A 161 -34.39 -3.17 20.64
N ALA A 162 -33.35 -4.00 20.55
CA ALA A 162 -33.37 -5.39 20.98
C ALA A 162 -33.70 -5.52 22.48
N SER A 163 -33.15 -4.61 23.29
CA SER A 163 -33.42 -4.53 24.73
C SER A 163 -34.90 -4.23 25.01
N LEU A 164 -35.55 -3.40 24.19
CA LEU A 164 -36.99 -3.12 24.28
C LEU A 164 -37.85 -4.27 23.74
N ASP A 165 -37.47 -4.86 22.61
CA ASP A 165 -38.21 -5.95 21.96
C ASP A 165 -38.23 -7.21 22.85
N MET A 166 -37.17 -7.49 23.61
CA MET A 166 -37.17 -8.57 24.60
C MET A 166 -38.23 -8.43 25.70
N ILE A 167 -38.62 -7.19 26.02
CA ILE A 167 -39.64 -6.90 27.04
C ILE A 167 -41.05 -6.94 26.43
N VAL A 168 -41.20 -6.47 25.19
CA VAL A 168 -42.52 -6.19 24.58
C VAL A 168 -42.96 -7.25 23.57
N ASN A 169 -42.05 -7.82 22.77
CA ASN A 169 -42.38 -8.81 21.75
C ASN A 169 -41.16 -9.70 21.39
N PRO A 170 -41.00 -10.85 22.07
CA PRO A 170 -39.83 -11.73 21.91
C PRO A 170 -39.59 -12.22 20.48
N LYS A 171 -40.63 -12.39 19.66
CA LYS A 171 -40.48 -12.85 18.26
C LYS A 171 -39.84 -11.79 17.34
N LYS A 172 -39.96 -10.49 17.66
CA LYS A 172 -39.25 -9.42 16.93
C LYS A 172 -37.79 -9.30 17.35
N SER A 173 -37.41 -9.91 18.47
CA SER A 173 -36.02 -9.94 18.94
C SER A 173 -35.11 -10.66 17.94
N ASP A 174 -35.58 -11.75 17.33
CA ASP A 174 -34.79 -12.54 16.37
C ASP A 174 -34.45 -11.77 15.08
N GLU A 175 -35.39 -10.99 14.53
CA GLU A 175 -35.15 -10.15 13.35
C GLU A 175 -34.16 -9.01 13.66
N THR A 176 -34.35 -8.35 14.80
CA THR A 176 -33.45 -7.28 15.28
C THR A 176 -32.04 -7.83 15.51
N PHE A 177 -31.92 -9.02 16.09
CA PHE A 177 -30.66 -9.72 16.32
C PHE A 177 -29.95 -10.09 15.01
N ASN A 178 -30.66 -10.69 14.05
CA ASN A 178 -30.10 -11.07 12.75
C ASN A 178 -29.60 -9.84 11.97
N ARG A 179 -30.36 -8.73 11.99
CA ARG A 179 -29.91 -7.47 11.37
C ARG A 179 -28.66 -6.92 12.05
N ALA A 180 -28.59 -6.97 13.38
CA ALA A 180 -27.39 -6.55 14.11
C ALA A 180 -26.17 -7.43 13.77
N GLN A 181 -26.34 -8.75 13.63
CA GLN A 181 -25.25 -9.62 13.18
C GLN A 181 -24.75 -9.27 11.78
N LEU A 182 -25.66 -8.99 10.84
CA LEU A 182 -25.30 -8.56 9.49
C LEU A 182 -24.49 -7.26 9.50
N LEU A 183 -24.95 -6.26 10.27
CA LEU A 183 -24.23 -4.98 10.39
C LEU A 183 -22.87 -5.14 11.06
N ARG A 184 -22.73 -6.03 12.06
CA ARG A 184 -21.41 -6.34 12.66
C ARG A 184 -20.45 -6.93 11.64
N LYS A 185 -20.93 -7.82 10.77
CA LYS A 185 -20.12 -8.36 9.66
C LYS A 185 -19.71 -7.24 8.69
N GLN A 186 -20.64 -6.39 8.29
CA GLN A 186 -20.35 -5.25 7.40
C GLN A 186 -19.39 -4.24 8.03
N LEU A 187 -19.49 -4.02 9.34
CA LEU A 187 -18.57 -3.15 10.08
C LEU A 187 -17.15 -3.72 10.05
N LEU A 188 -17.01 -5.02 10.33
CA LEU A 188 -15.72 -5.71 10.25
C LEU A 188 -15.11 -5.61 8.86
N GLU A 189 -15.88 -5.89 7.80
CA GLU A 189 -15.42 -5.75 6.42
C GLU A 189 -15.01 -4.30 6.11
N THR A 190 -15.80 -3.32 6.54
CA THR A 190 -15.50 -1.88 6.35
C THR A 190 -14.20 -1.49 7.05
N ASP A 191 -14.00 -1.93 8.30
CA ASP A 191 -12.77 -1.66 9.06
C ASP A 191 -11.53 -2.27 8.38
N LEU A 192 -11.65 -3.50 7.83
CA LEU A 192 -10.57 -4.13 7.08
C LEU A 192 -10.23 -3.35 5.81
N ILE A 193 -11.23 -2.90 5.06
CA ILE A 193 -11.02 -2.10 3.85
C ILE A 193 -10.39 -0.75 4.20
N ILE A 194 -10.82 -0.09 5.28
CA ILE A 194 -10.21 1.15 5.75
C ILE A 194 -8.72 0.94 6.04
N LEU A 195 -8.37 -0.12 6.78
CA LEU A 195 -6.98 -0.46 7.09
C LEU A 195 -6.15 -0.67 5.81
N ALA A 196 -6.70 -1.42 4.85
CA ALA A 196 -6.07 -1.63 3.54
C ALA A 196 -5.82 -0.32 2.80
N VAL A 197 -6.83 0.55 2.70
CA VAL A 197 -6.75 1.82 1.99
C VAL A 197 -5.75 2.77 2.66
N GLU A 198 -5.74 2.85 4.00
CA GLU A 198 -4.80 3.70 4.74
C GLU A 198 -3.34 3.27 4.51
N ASP A 199 -3.07 1.96 4.49
CA ASP A 199 -1.73 1.44 4.21
C ASP A 199 -1.29 1.74 2.76
N LEU A 200 -2.16 1.52 1.78
CA LEU A 200 -1.86 1.82 0.37
C LEU A 200 -1.59 3.32 0.16
N LEU A 201 -2.39 4.19 0.78
CA LEU A 201 -2.20 5.63 0.72
C LEU A 201 -0.90 6.08 1.40
N LYS A 202 -0.52 5.43 2.49
CA LYS A 202 0.76 5.69 3.16
C LYS A 202 1.92 5.36 2.24
N ARG A 203 1.94 4.15 1.67
CA ARG A 203 2.98 3.70 0.72
C ARG A 203 3.03 4.58 -0.53
N ALA A 204 1.88 4.92 -1.10
CA ALA A 204 1.79 5.84 -2.24
C ALA A 204 2.26 7.26 -1.91
N SER A 205 2.19 7.69 -0.64
CA SER A 205 2.70 9.01 -0.20
C SER A 205 4.22 9.04 -0.04
N GLU A 206 4.86 7.88 0.15
CA GLU A 206 6.31 7.75 0.19
C GLU A 206 6.94 7.89 -1.21
N VAL A 207 6.13 7.69 -2.26
CA VAL A 207 6.49 7.99 -3.65
C VAL A 207 6.60 9.49 -3.83
N ARG A 208 7.82 10.02 -3.78
CA ARG A 208 8.07 11.43 -4.09
C ARG A 208 7.84 11.65 -5.58
N PRO A 209 6.99 12.60 -5.99
CA PRO A 209 6.99 13.01 -7.37
C PRO A 209 8.35 13.61 -7.70
N SER A 210 8.88 13.30 -8.89
CA SER A 210 10.05 13.96 -9.48
C SER A 210 9.66 15.40 -9.89
N THR A 211 9.15 16.21 -8.97
CA THR A 211 8.93 17.63 -9.18
C THR A 211 10.24 18.38 -8.91
N LYS A 212 11.26 18.08 -9.70
CA LYS A 212 11.99 19.18 -10.30
C LYS A 212 11.79 19.03 -11.80
N PRO A 213 11.20 20.02 -12.48
CA PRO A 213 11.49 20.18 -13.89
C PRO A 213 13.00 20.15 -13.97
N THR A 214 13.55 19.20 -14.72
CA THR A 214 14.92 19.35 -15.14
C THR A 214 14.89 20.55 -16.06
N GLU A 215 15.04 21.76 -15.50
CA GLU A 215 15.43 22.93 -16.28
C GLU A 215 16.67 22.46 -17.01
N ARG A 216 16.48 22.16 -18.30
CA ARG A 216 17.57 21.96 -19.22
C ARG A 216 18.36 23.25 -19.11
N LYS A 217 19.50 23.23 -18.42
CA LYS A 217 20.50 24.29 -18.52
C LYS A 217 20.92 24.28 -19.98
N VAL A 218 20.18 25.00 -20.81
CA VAL A 218 20.61 25.36 -22.15
C VAL A 218 21.88 26.17 -21.89
N ALA A 219 23.02 25.57 -22.22
CA ALA A 219 24.28 26.29 -22.19
C ALA A 219 24.05 27.59 -22.98
N PRO A 220 24.48 28.76 -22.46
CA PRO A 220 24.33 30.01 -23.19
C PRO A 220 24.92 29.82 -24.59
N PRO A 221 24.27 30.35 -25.64
CA PRO A 221 24.77 30.22 -27.00
C PRO A 221 26.23 30.70 -27.04
N PRO A 222 27.11 30.00 -27.77
CA PRO A 222 28.50 30.42 -27.87
C PRO A 222 28.55 31.86 -28.39
N PRO A 223 29.49 32.69 -27.88
CA PRO A 223 29.61 34.07 -28.33
C PRO A 223 29.80 34.10 -29.85
N PRO A 224 29.17 35.07 -30.55
CA PRO A 224 29.30 35.17 -32.00
C PRO A 224 30.78 35.24 -32.36
N LYS A 225 31.22 34.32 -33.23
CA LYS A 225 32.58 34.36 -33.77
C LYS A 225 32.78 35.74 -34.39
N GLU A 226 33.70 36.52 -33.84
CA GLU A 226 34.17 37.74 -34.48
C GLU A 226 34.58 37.38 -35.91
N LYS A 227 33.97 38.07 -36.88
CA LYS A 227 34.41 38.04 -38.26
C LYS A 227 35.84 38.59 -38.26
N ARG A 228 36.84 37.72 -38.32
CA ARG A 228 38.16 38.14 -38.77
C ARG A 228 38.00 38.60 -40.22
N GLU A 229 38.00 39.91 -40.42
CA GLU A 229 38.20 40.51 -41.73
C GLU A 229 39.58 40.10 -42.21
N THR A 230 39.65 39.09 -43.08
CA THR A 230 40.81 38.92 -43.95
C THR A 230 40.80 40.06 -44.96
N LYS A 231 41.58 41.11 -44.68
CA LYS A 231 42.02 42.05 -45.71
C LYS A 231 42.88 41.28 -46.71
N LEU A 232 42.31 40.96 -47.86
CA LEU A 232 43.06 40.66 -49.08
C LEU A 232 43.58 42.00 -49.60
N GLY A 233 44.88 42.24 -49.45
CA GLY A 233 45.53 43.43 -49.95
C GLY A 233 47.01 43.18 -50.20
N GLY A 234 47.37 43.11 -51.49
CA GLY A 234 48.69 43.47 -52.01
C GLY A 234 49.80 42.45 -51.83
N PHE A 235 49.99 41.60 -52.84
CA PHE A 235 51.34 41.16 -53.22
C PHE A 235 51.47 41.36 -54.73
N GLU A 236 52.40 42.24 -55.11
CA GLU A 236 52.94 42.36 -56.47
C GLU A 236 53.87 41.17 -56.73
N PHE A 237 53.66 40.45 -57.83
CA PHE A 237 54.67 39.88 -58.72
C PHE A 237 54.02 39.61 -60.08
#